data_AF-A0A517VQR1-F1
#
_entry.id   AF-A0A517VQR1-F1
#
_cell.length_a   1.000
_cell.length_b   1.000
_cell.length_c   1.000
_cell.angle_alpha   90.00
_cell.angle_beta   90.00
_cell.angle_gamma   90.00
#
_symmetry.space_group_name_H-M   'P 1'
#
loop_
_entity.id
_entity.type
_entity.pdbx_description
1 polymer ?
#
loop_
_entity_poly.entity_id
_entity_poly.type
_entity_poly.pdbx_seq_one_letter_code
_entity_poly.pdbx_strand_id
1 'polypeptide(L)'
;MPYVLLLLQALKQAGWKVKIHDSERLEPPHVTIYQKRRKWRLALRDGTFLDKGDKWSQIDDAVKDTIQDKDNWKLLKTEWNNIHGDNPVEIEE
;
A
#
# COMPACT_ATOMS: atom_id res chain seq x y z
N MET A 1 7.87 -8.43 10.20
CA MET A 1 6.69 -7.76 10.80
C MET A 1 6.03 -6.95 9.71
N PRO A 2 4.71 -7.04 9.54
CA PRO A 2 4.02 -6.26 8.52
C PRO A 2 3.99 -4.78 8.91
N TYR A 3 4.29 -3.89 7.96
CA TYR A 3 4.12 -2.45 8.16
C TYR A 3 2.65 -2.06 7.97
N VAL A 4 2.16 -1.11 8.76
CA VAL A 4 0.78 -0.60 8.68
C VAL A 4 0.83 0.91 8.58
N LEU A 5 0.35 1.46 7.48
CA LEU A 5 0.29 2.91 7.28
C LEU A 5 -0.71 3.54 8.25
N LEU A 6 -0.33 4.67 8.83
CA LEU A 6 -1.19 5.41 9.75
C LEU A 6 -2.28 6.17 8.98
N LEU A 7 -3.48 5.60 8.94
CA LEU A 7 -4.67 6.28 8.45
C LEU A 7 -5.35 7.10 9.54
N LEU A 8 -6.13 8.12 9.12
CA LEU A 8 -7.05 8.86 9.99
C LEU A 8 -7.99 7.90 10.74
N GLN A 9 -8.34 8.25 11.98
CA GLN A 9 -9.17 7.40 12.83
C GLN A 9 -10.54 7.09 12.20
N ALA A 10 -11.13 8.05 11.48
CA ALA A 10 -12.39 7.87 10.77
C ALA A 10 -12.30 6.77 9.69
N LEU A 11 -11.18 6.73 8.94
CA LEU A 11 -10.93 5.71 7.92
C LEU A 11 -10.77 4.33 8.53
N LYS A 12 -10.04 4.24 9.65
CA LYS A 12 -9.89 2.98 10.41
C LYS A 12 -11.24 2.46 10.90
N GLN A 13 -12.10 3.34 11.41
CA GLN A 13 -13.46 3.01 11.86
C GLN A 13 -14.37 2.58 10.70
N ALA A 14 -14.22 3.18 9.52
CA ALA A 14 -14.88 2.75 8.30
C ALA A 14 -14.39 1.37 7.78
N GLY A 15 -13.32 0.84 8.37
CA GLY A 15 -12.78 -0.49 8.08
C GLY A 15 -11.62 -0.48 7.10
N TRP A 16 -11.04 0.69 6.81
CA TRP A 16 -9.88 0.84 5.95
C TRP A 16 -8.56 0.53 6.68
N LYS A 17 -7.66 -0.20 6.02
CA LYS A 17 -6.30 -0.49 6.50
C LYS A 17 -5.37 -0.57 5.31
N VAL A 18 -4.15 -0.04 5.42
CA VAL A 18 -3.12 -0.14 4.37
C VAL A 18 -1.91 -0.83 4.97
N LYS A 19 -1.43 -1.89 4.34
CA LYS A 19 -0.41 -2.79 4.92
C LYS A 19 0.59 -3.29 3.89
N ILE A 20 1.83 -3.49 4.32
CA ILE A 20 2.85 -4.27 3.62
C ILE A 20 3.02 -5.58 4.38
N HIS A 21 2.83 -6.70 3.69
CA HIS A 21 2.99 -8.02 4.30
C HIS A 21 4.44 -8.46 4.27
N ASP A 22 4.84 -9.26 5.26
CA ASP A 22 6.21 -9.79 5.38
C ASP A 22 6.44 -11.10 4.61
N SER A 23 5.36 -11.75 4.17
CA SER A 23 5.40 -13.12 3.62
C SER A 23 5.31 -13.18 2.10
N GLU A 24 5.38 -12.03 1.41
CA GLU A 24 5.19 -11.90 -0.04
C GLU A 24 6.52 -11.98 -0.80
N ARG A 25 7.15 -13.17 -0.82
CA ARG A 25 8.48 -13.37 -1.42
C ARG A 25 8.54 -13.34 -2.96
N LEU A 26 7.43 -13.55 -3.66
CA LEU A 26 7.41 -13.74 -5.12
C LEU A 26 6.56 -12.70 -5.86
N GLU A 27 5.88 -11.83 -5.13
CA GLU A 27 5.03 -10.82 -5.75
C GLU A 27 5.83 -9.54 -6.05
N PRO A 28 5.45 -8.79 -7.10
CA PRO A 28 6.05 -7.48 -7.35
C PRO A 28 5.84 -6.57 -6.12
N PRO A 29 6.72 -5.57 -5.91
CA PRO A 29 6.59 -4.67 -4.78
C PRO A 29 5.25 -3.97 -4.72
N HIS A 30 4.52 -4.15 -3.63
CA HIS A 30 3.16 -3.65 -3.52
C HIS A 30 2.74 -3.37 -2.08
N VAL A 31 1.68 -2.57 -1.95
CA VAL A 31 0.97 -2.34 -0.70
C VAL A 31 -0.45 -2.88 -0.84
N THR A 32 -0.92 -3.56 0.20
CA THR A 32 -2.29 -4.07 0.24
C THR A 32 -3.20 -3.10 1.00
N ILE A 33 -4.21 -2.61 0.31
CA ILE A 33 -5.27 -1.76 0.85
C ILE A 33 -6.44 -2.68 1.18
N TYR A 34 -6.98 -2.58 2.38
CA TYR A 34 -8.08 -3.38 2.87
C TYR A 34 -9.29 -2.49 3.17
N GLN A 35 -10.48 -3.00 2.87
CA GLN A 35 -11.75 -2.49 3.37
C GLN A 35 -12.62 -3.67 3.79
N LYS A 36 -12.71 -3.94 5.09
CA LYS A 36 -13.47 -5.07 5.64
C LYS A 36 -13.06 -6.41 5.00
N ARG A 37 -13.82 -6.92 4.02
CA ARG A 37 -13.58 -8.19 3.29
C ARG A 37 -12.90 -8.00 1.94
N ARG A 38 -12.81 -6.77 1.44
CA ARG A 38 -12.16 -6.44 0.17
C ARG A 38 -10.70 -6.10 0.41
N LYS A 39 -9.86 -6.45 -0.55
CA LYS A 39 -8.47 -6.07 -0.60
C LYS A 39 -8.13 -5.64 -2.02
N TRP A 40 -7.22 -4.68 -2.13
CA TRP A 40 -6.65 -4.19 -3.37
C TRP A 40 -5.14 -4.21 -3.22
N ARG A 41 -4.43 -4.71 -4.22
CA ARG A 41 -2.97 -4.73 -4.24
C ARG A 41 -2.46 -3.68 -5.21
N LEU A 42 -1.73 -2.71 -4.67
CA LEU A 42 -1.22 -1.56 -5.42
C LEU A 42 0.31 -1.66 -5.52
N ALA A 43 0.82 -1.75 -6.73
CA ALA A 43 2.26 -1.79 -7.01
C ALA A 43 2.96 -0.49 -6.60
N LEU A 44 4.06 -0.62 -5.87
CA LEU A 44 4.86 0.51 -5.38
C LEU A 44 5.78 1.11 -6.44
N ARG A 45 6.02 0.39 -7.55
CA ARG A 45 6.87 0.87 -8.65
C ARG A 45 6.18 1.91 -9.51
N ASP A 46 4.95 1.62 -9.94
CA ASP A 46 4.21 2.43 -10.91
C ASP A 46 2.84 2.91 -10.42
N GLY A 47 2.43 2.53 -9.20
CA GLY A 47 1.13 2.91 -8.64
C GLY A 47 -0.05 2.25 -9.34
N THR A 48 0.15 1.11 -10.02
CA THR A 48 -0.90 0.36 -10.70
C THR A 48 -1.47 -0.76 -9.81
N PHE A 49 -2.70 -1.20 -10.07
CA PHE A 49 -3.27 -2.34 -9.35
C PHE A 49 -2.81 -3.67 -9.97
N LEU A 50 -2.43 -4.63 -9.12
CA LEU A 50 -2.01 -5.97 -9.55
C LEU A 50 -3.20 -6.84 -10.00
N ASP A 51 -4.36 -6.64 -9.37
CA ASP A 51 -5.56 -7.42 -9.64
C ASP A 51 -6.38 -6.81 -10.79
N LYS A 52 -6.84 -7.65 -11.71
CA LYS A 52 -7.61 -7.19 -12.87
C LYS A 52 -8.97 -6.67 -12.43
N GLY A 53 -9.25 -5.39 -12.74
CA GLY A 53 -10.53 -4.74 -12.45
C GLY A 53 -10.53 -3.90 -11.17
N ASP A 54 -9.43 -3.93 -10.42
CA ASP A 54 -9.19 -3.04 -9.29
C ASP A 54 -8.90 -1.63 -9.79
N LYS A 55 -9.55 -0.66 -9.14
CA LYS A 55 -9.48 0.75 -9.56
C LYS A 55 -9.52 1.66 -8.34
N TRP A 56 -8.87 2.80 -8.46
CA TRP A 56 -8.94 3.87 -7.46
C TRP A 56 -10.37 4.31 -7.14
N SER A 57 -11.30 4.22 -8.10
CA SER A 57 -12.72 4.56 -7.89
C SER A 57 -13.45 3.65 -6.91
N GLN A 58 -12.85 2.52 -6.49
CA GLN A 58 -13.40 1.62 -5.48
C GLN A 58 -12.86 1.92 -4.07
N ILE A 59 -11.88 2.83 -3.99
CA ILE A 59 -11.17 3.22 -2.78
C ILE A 59 -11.63 4.61 -2.36
N ASP A 60 -11.74 4.83 -1.06
CA ASP A 60 -12.07 6.15 -0.52
C ASP A 60 -10.99 7.17 -0.89
N ASP A 61 -11.40 8.36 -1.35
CA ASP A 61 -10.47 9.39 -1.82
C ASP A 61 -9.49 9.81 -0.72
N ALA A 62 -9.89 9.86 0.55
CA ALA A 62 -8.95 10.20 1.62
C ALA A 62 -7.91 9.10 1.88
N VAL A 63 -8.24 7.82 1.63
CA VAL A 63 -7.26 6.72 1.66
C VAL A 63 -6.28 6.87 0.50
N LYS A 64 -6.81 7.16 -0.70
CA LYS A 64 -5.99 7.41 -1.88
C LYS A 64 -5.04 8.58 -1.67
N ASP A 65 -5.53 9.72 -1.19
CA ASP A 65 -4.72 10.90 -0.91
C ASP A 65 -3.65 10.61 0.14
N THR A 66 -3.98 9.83 1.18
CA THR A 66 -3.00 9.41 2.20
C THR A 66 -1.89 8.54 1.59
N ILE A 67 -2.22 7.64 0.65
CA ILE A 67 -1.22 6.77 0.00
C ILE A 67 -0.38 7.55 -1.01
N GLN A 68 -1.01 8.45 -1.77
CA GLN A 68 -0.38 9.23 -2.84
C GLN A 68 0.38 10.45 -2.31
N ASP A 69 0.19 10.81 -1.03
CA ASP A 69 1.05 11.76 -0.34
C ASP A 69 2.52 11.36 -0.47
N LYS A 70 3.39 12.31 -0.82
CA LYS A 70 4.78 12.04 -1.18
C LYS A 70 5.56 11.39 -0.03
N ASP A 71 5.35 11.87 1.20
CA ASP A 71 6.07 11.38 2.36
C ASP A 71 5.60 9.96 2.71
N ASN A 72 4.29 9.72 2.66
CA ASN A 72 3.75 8.38 2.86
C ASN A 72 4.15 7.40 1.76
N TRP A 73 4.19 7.83 0.49
CA TRP A 73 4.62 7.00 -0.62
C TRP A 73 6.11 6.60 -0.48
N LYS A 74 6.96 7.57 -0.12
CA LYS A 74 8.38 7.35 0.17
C LYS A 74 8.56 6.42 1.37
N LEU A 75 7.74 6.58 2.40
CA LEU A 75 7.74 5.71 3.58
C LEU A 75 7.32 4.28 3.23
N LEU A 76 6.26 4.09 2.44
CA LEU A 76 5.83 2.76 1.99
C LEU A 76 6.92 2.03 1.20
N LYS A 77 7.63 2.73 0.29
CA LYS A 77 8.77 2.16 -0.43
C LYS A 77 9.94 1.81 0.50
N THR A 78 10.25 2.70 1.45
CA THR A 78 11.30 2.46 2.46
C THR A 78 10.99 1.23 3.29
N GLU A 79 9.76 1.12 3.79
CA GLU A 79 9.30 0.00 4.60
C GLU A 79 9.25 -1.29 3.78
N TRP A 80 8.86 -1.22 2.50
CA TRP A 80 8.99 -2.36 1.60
C TRP A 80 10.44 -2.83 1.49
N ASN A 81 11.39 -1.94 1.22
CA ASN A 81 12.80 -2.28 1.09
C ASN A 81 13.39 -2.82 2.41
N ASN A 82 12.92 -2.35 3.56
CA ASN A 82 13.31 -2.86 4.87
C ASN A 82 12.80 -4.29 5.12
N ILE A 83 11.60 -4.61 4.65
CA ILE A 83 10.97 -5.93 4.83
C ILE A 83 11.46 -6.93 3.77
N HIS A 84 11.57 -6.50 2.51
CA HIS A 84 11.87 -7.28 1.31
C HIS A 84 13.12 -6.73 0.60
N GLY A 85 14.26 -6.74 1.29
CA GLY A 85 15.52 -6.22 0.75
C GLY A 85 16.06 -6.97 -0.47
N ASP A 86 15.53 -8.16 -0.75
CA ASP A 86 15.81 -8.98 -1.93
C ASP A 86 15.02 -8.55 -3.19
N ASN A 87 13.99 -7.73 -3.04
CA ASN A 87 13.19 -7.19 -4.15
C ASN A 87 12.91 -5.69 -3.96
N PRO A 88 13.92 -4.82 -4.10
CA PRO A 88 13.78 -3.42 -3.76
C PRO A 88 12.97 -2.61 -4.79
N VAL A 89 12.53 -1.44 -4.34
CA VAL A 89 11.92 -0.36 -5.13
C VAL A 89 12.82 0.87 -5.07
N GLU A 90 12.97 1.55 -6.21
CA GLU A 90 13.68 2.82 -6.26
C GLU A 90 12.92 3.91 -5.50
N ILE A 91 13.64 4.59 -4.63
CA ILE A 91 13.20 5.74 -3.86
C ILE A 91 13.90 6.95 -4.48
N GLU A 92 13.21 7.65 -5.38
CA GLU A 92 13.70 8.94 -5.87
C GLU A 92 13.66 9.95 -4.70
N GLU A 93 14.73 10.75 -4.58
CA GLU A 93 14.96 11.65 -3.43
C GLU A 93 13.97 12.81 -3.34
#